data_AF-A0A1M3T0I0-F1
#
_entry.id   AF-A0A1M3T0I0-F1
#
_cell.length_a   1.000
_cell.length_b   1.000
_cell.length_c   1.000
_cell.angle_alpha   90.00
_cell.angle_beta   90.00
_cell.angle_gamma   90.00
#
_symmetry.space_group_name_H-M   'P 1'
#
loop_
_entity.id
_entity.type
_entity.pdbx_description
1 polymer ?
#
loop_
_entity_poly.entity_id
_entity_poly.type
_entity_poly.pdbx_seq_one_letter_code
_entity_poly.pdbx_strand_id
1 'polypeptide(L)'
;MIDSGIRYGYICTGEAFVFLHIPGDNPALFNILLCMPNQDAQADVQADDEVRLHRTAIGQVLAFTLQALAVEPPTQRWHDVAHDQLTTWKVEYLDV
;
A
#
# COMPACT_ATOMS: atom_id res chain seq x y z
N MET A 1 7.88 -6.27 4.07
CA MET A 1 7.58 -5.91 2.66
C MET A 1 8.76 -6.29 1.76
N ILE A 2 9.93 -5.67 1.91
CA ILE A 2 11.12 -5.98 1.07
C ILE A 2 11.58 -7.44 1.22
N ASP A 3 11.95 -7.88 2.43
CA ASP A 3 12.49 -9.23 2.65
C ASP A 3 11.48 -10.33 2.29
N SER A 4 10.19 -10.04 2.43
CA SER A 4 9.08 -10.94 2.11
C SER A 4 8.67 -10.90 0.63
N GLY A 5 9.29 -10.05 -0.20
CA GLY A 5 8.90 -9.86 -1.60
C GLY A 5 7.49 -9.27 -1.78
N ILE A 6 6.93 -8.67 -0.74
CA ILE A 6 5.59 -8.08 -0.75
C ILE A 6 5.72 -6.63 -1.20
N ARG A 7 5.18 -6.34 -2.39
CA ARG A 7 5.23 -5.00 -3.01
C ARG A 7 4.00 -4.14 -2.72
N TYR A 8 2.95 -4.71 -2.16
CA TYR A 8 1.70 -4.03 -1.81
C TYR A 8 1.46 -4.15 -0.31
N GLY A 9 1.26 -3.02 0.37
CA GLY A 9 0.96 -2.99 1.79
C GLY A 9 0.13 -1.77 2.13
N TYR A 10 -0.46 -1.74 3.32
CA TYR A 10 -1.11 -0.54 3.82
C TYR A 10 -1.05 -0.50 5.34
N ILE A 11 -1.15 0.71 5.89
CA ILE A 11 -1.44 0.94 7.30
C ILE A 11 -2.80 1.60 7.43
N CYS A 12 -3.49 1.31 8.53
CA CYS A 12 -4.84 1.82 8.81
C CYS A 12 -4.89 2.37 10.22
N THR A 13 -5.51 3.54 10.39
CA THR A 13 -5.76 4.16 11.71
C THR A 13 -7.19 3.95 12.20
N GLY A 14 -8.01 3.23 11.43
CA GLY A 14 -9.48 3.16 11.61
C GLY A 14 -10.23 4.31 10.93
N GLU A 15 -9.57 5.43 10.67
CA GLU A 15 -10.14 6.59 9.96
C GLU A 15 -9.57 6.73 8.54
N ALA A 16 -8.26 6.52 8.41
CA ALA A 16 -7.54 6.64 7.15
C ALA A 16 -6.77 5.36 6.81
N PHE A 17 -6.60 5.14 5.52
CA PHE A 17 -5.71 4.14 4.94
C PHE A 17 -4.57 4.83 4.22
N VAL A 18 -3.35 4.35 4.44
CA VAL A 18 -2.18 4.72 3.64
C VAL A 18 -1.74 3.48 2.88
N PHE A 19 -2.12 3.40 1.62
CA PHE A 19 -1.72 2.32 0.71
C PHE A 19 -0.32 2.60 0.15
N LEU A 20 0.50 1.56 0.11
CA LEU A 20 1.90 1.58 -0.29
C LEU A 20 2.11 0.56 -1.41
N HIS A 21 2.69 1.01 -2.51
CA HIS A 21 3.06 0.13 -3.62
C HIS A 21 4.48 0.41 -4.07
N ILE A 22 5.32 -0.63 -4.19
CA ILE A 22 6.67 -0.54 -4.76
C ILE A 22 6.62 -0.88 -6.24
N PRO A 23 6.66 0.11 -7.16
CA PRO A 23 6.47 -0.14 -8.58
C PRO A 23 7.75 -0.68 -9.25
N GLY A 24 7.54 -1.57 -10.22
CA GLY A 24 8.61 -2.03 -11.12
C GLY A 24 9.78 -2.70 -10.39
N ASP A 25 10.98 -2.41 -10.90
CA ASP A 25 12.22 -3.08 -10.49
C ASP A 25 13.09 -2.27 -9.52
N ASN A 26 12.67 -1.06 -9.13
CA ASN A 26 13.42 -0.22 -8.20
C ASN A 26 12.81 -0.32 -6.78
N PRO A 27 13.42 -1.07 -5.86
CA PRO A 27 12.91 -1.27 -4.51
C PRO A 27 13.03 -0.03 -3.61
N ALA A 28 13.77 1.02 -4.03
CA ALA A 28 13.94 2.26 -3.29
C ALA A 28 12.84 3.30 -3.53
N LEU A 29 11.94 3.05 -4.50
CA LEU A 29 10.81 3.92 -4.78
C LEU A 29 9.52 3.25 -4.34
N PHE A 30 8.60 4.05 -3.80
CA PHE A 30 7.25 3.58 -3.49
C PHE A 30 6.25 4.69 -3.72
N ASN A 31 5.06 4.29 -4.18
CA ASN A 31 3.91 5.15 -4.33
C ASN A 31 3.07 5.07 -3.06
N ILE A 32 2.52 6.21 -2.67
CA ILE A 32 1.61 6.35 -1.52
C ILE A 32 0.25 6.81 -2.04
N LEU A 33 -0.81 6.17 -1.59
CA LEU A 33 -2.18 6.65 -1.75
C LEU A 33 -2.83 6.76 -0.37
N LEU A 34 -3.26 7.98 -0.02
CA LEU A 34 -4.06 8.24 1.18
C LEU A 34 -5.54 8.15 0.82
N CYS A 35 -6.31 7.44 1.64
CA CYS A 35 -7.76 7.36 1.55
C CYS A 35 -8.37 7.59 2.93
N MET A 36 -9.43 8.39 3.00
CA MET A 36 -10.26 8.61 4.19
C MET A 36 -11.69 8.18 3.84
N PRO A 37 -12.02 6.88 3.92
CA PRO A 37 -13.21 6.33 3.28
C PRO A 37 -14.53 7.01 3.65
N ASN A 38 -14.68 7.42 4.92
CA ASN A 38 -15.89 8.10 5.38
C ASN A 38 -16.08 9.46 4.72
N GLN A 39 -14.99 10.18 4.45
CA GLN A 39 -15.02 11.48 3.77
C GLN A 39 -15.09 11.28 2.26
N ASP A 40 -14.27 10.38 1.71
CA ASP A 40 -14.18 10.13 0.28
C ASP A 40 -15.51 9.61 -0.29
N ALA A 41 -16.18 8.71 0.43
CA ALA A 41 -17.49 8.20 0.02
C ALA A 41 -18.59 9.27 0.10
N GLN A 42 -18.46 10.30 0.95
CA GLN A 42 -19.42 11.40 1.07
C GLN A 42 -19.17 12.54 0.09
N ALA A 43 -17.91 12.76 -0.31
CA ALA A 43 -17.50 13.82 -1.23
C ALA A 43 -17.97 13.57 -2.68
N ASP A 44 -18.32 12.34 -3.03
CA ASP A 44 -18.78 11.97 -4.38
C ASP A 44 -20.29 12.21 -4.55
N VAL A 45 -20.70 13.48 -4.46
CA VAL A 45 -22.12 13.92 -4.42
C VAL A 45 -22.85 13.68 -5.76
N GLN A 46 -22.11 13.40 -6.84
CA GLN A 46 -22.66 13.14 -8.18
C GLN A 46 -22.67 11.66 -8.58
N ALA A 47 -22.08 10.78 -7.77
CA ALA A 47 -22.09 9.34 -7.99
C ALA A 47 -23.41 8.73 -7.50
N ASP A 48 -24.04 7.88 -8.32
CA ASP A 48 -25.14 7.03 -7.88
C ASP A 48 -24.68 6.15 -6.70
N ASP A 49 -25.60 5.71 -5.82
CA ASP A 49 -25.23 5.04 -4.57
C ASP A 49 -24.42 3.75 -4.80
N GLU A 50 -24.65 3.03 -5.91
CA GLU A 50 -23.82 1.88 -6.33
C GLU A 50 -22.38 2.28 -6.69
N VAL A 51 -22.21 3.46 -7.29
CA VAL A 51 -20.90 3.98 -7.69
C VAL A 51 -20.10 4.41 -6.46
N ARG A 52 -20.70 4.63 -5.29
CA ARG A 52 -19.94 5.05 -4.08
C ARG A 52 -19.24 3.89 -3.36
N LEU A 53 -19.60 2.64 -3.63
CA LEU A 53 -19.06 1.45 -2.96
C LEU A 53 -17.54 1.35 -3.08
N HIS A 54 -16.96 1.71 -4.23
CA HIS A 54 -15.52 1.64 -4.46
C HIS A 54 -14.72 2.57 -3.53
N ARG A 55 -15.33 3.62 -2.96
CA ARG A 55 -14.68 4.56 -2.02
C ARG A 55 -14.80 4.14 -0.56
N THR A 56 -15.60 3.13 -0.26
CA THR A 56 -15.70 2.60 1.11
C THR A 56 -14.39 1.92 1.51
N ALA A 57 -14.17 1.76 2.82
CA ALA A 57 -12.99 1.06 3.33
C ALA A 57 -12.85 -0.35 2.75
N ILE A 58 -13.97 -1.08 2.70
CA ILE A 58 -14.02 -2.44 2.13
C ILE A 58 -13.73 -2.41 0.63
N GLY A 59 -14.33 -1.47 -0.12
CA GLY A 59 -14.12 -1.35 -1.56
C GLY A 59 -12.65 -1.06 -1.91
N GLN A 60 -12.03 -0.12 -1.20
CA GLN A 60 -10.63 0.23 -1.38
C GLN A 60 -9.70 -0.93 -1.02
N VAL A 61 -9.90 -1.58 0.14
CA VAL A 61 -9.09 -2.74 0.55
C VAL A 61 -9.26 -3.90 -0.44
N LEU A 62 -10.48 -4.21 -0.86
CA LEU A 62 -10.75 -5.27 -1.84
C LEU A 62 -10.02 -5.00 -3.16
N ALA A 63 -10.16 -3.79 -3.71
CA ALA A 63 -9.50 -3.41 -4.95
C ALA A 63 -7.98 -3.48 -4.84
N PHE A 64 -7.43 -3.04 -3.70
CA PHE A 64 -5.99 -3.10 -3.43
C PHE A 64 -5.49 -4.54 -3.29
N THR A 65 -6.24 -5.41 -2.61
CA THR A 65 -5.92 -6.84 -2.48
C THR A 65 -5.96 -7.54 -3.84
N LEU A 66 -6.96 -7.26 -4.67
CA LEU A 66 -7.03 -7.83 -6.02
C LEU A 66 -5.84 -7.40 -6.88
N GLN A 67 -5.44 -6.13 -6.81
CA GLN A 67 -4.23 -5.65 -7.49
C GLN A 67 -2.97 -6.36 -6.99
N ALA A 68 -2.83 -6.54 -5.68
CA ALA A 68 -1.69 -7.24 -5.10
C ALA A 68 -1.60 -8.71 -5.54
N LEU A 69 -2.74 -9.41 -5.63
CA LEU A 69 -2.81 -10.81 -6.05
C LEU A 69 -2.60 -11.01 -7.55
N ALA A 70 -2.90 -9.99 -8.37
CA ALA A 70 -2.71 -10.05 -9.81
C ALA A 70 -1.25 -9.88 -10.26
N VAL A 71 -0.37 -9.47 -9.35
CA VAL A 71 1.02 -9.14 -9.65
C VAL A 71 1.94 -10.33 -9.39
N GLU A 72 2.86 -10.59 -10.33
CA GLU A 72 3.86 -11.63 -10.15
C GLU A 72 4.79 -11.35 -8.96
N PRO A 73 5.26 -12.38 -8.24
CA PRO A 73 6.25 -12.21 -7.20
C PRO A 73 7.54 -11.57 -7.72
N PRO A 74 8.26 -10.76 -6.91
CA PRO A 74 9.57 -10.23 -7.30
C PRO A 74 10.57 -11.33 -7.63
N THR A 75 11.50 -11.02 -8.54
CA THR A 75 12.59 -11.94 -8.89
C THR A 75 13.71 -11.89 -7.84
N GLN A 76 14.60 -12.89 -7.82
CA GLN A 76 15.80 -12.85 -6.96
C GLN A 76 16.64 -11.60 -7.21
N ARG A 77 16.81 -11.19 -8.47
CA ARG A 77 17.52 -9.96 -8.83
C ARG A 77 16.93 -8.72 -8.15
N TRP A 78 15.61 -8.66 -8.02
CA TRP A 78 14.95 -7.55 -7.31
C TRP A 78 15.37 -7.49 -5.84
N HIS A 79 15.47 -8.65 -5.19
CA HIS A 79 15.94 -8.75 -3.80
C HIS A 79 17.41 -8.34 -3.67
N ASP A 80 18.26 -8.77 -4.60
CA ASP A 80 19.68 -8.40 -4.60
C ASP A 80 19.84 -6.87 -4.72
N VAL A 81 19.10 -6.24 -5.64
CA VAL A 81 19.07 -4.78 -5.79
C VAL A 81 18.56 -4.10 -4.52
N ALA A 82 17.54 -4.67 -3.87
CA ALA A 82 17.01 -4.12 -2.63
C ALA A 82 18.04 -4.16 -1.50
N HIS A 83 18.77 -5.27 -1.38
CA HIS A 83 19.83 -5.43 -0.39
C HIS A 83 20.99 -4.47 -0.62
N ASP A 84 21.38 -4.26 -1.88
CA ASP A 84 22.49 -3.37 -2.24
C ASP A 84 22.15 -1.88 -2.06
N GLN A 85 20.89 -1.49 -2.32
CA GLN A 85 20.49 -0.08 -2.32
C GLN A 85 19.89 0.41 -1.01
N LEU A 86 19.20 -0.46 -0.26
CA LEU A 86 18.47 -0.05 0.94
C LEU A 86 19.32 -0.23 2.19
N THR A 87 19.32 0.79 3.04
CA THR A 87 19.94 0.70 4.36
C THR A 87 18.93 0.20 5.37
N THR A 88 19.38 -0.66 6.29
CA THR A 88 18.54 -1.09 7.41
C THR A 88 18.34 0.08 8.37
N TRP A 89 17.07 0.42 8.62
CA TRP A 89 16.71 1.43 9.60
C TRP A 89 17.18 1.01 11.00
N LYS A 90 18.06 1.81 11.62
CA LYS A 90 18.52 1.56 12.99
C LYS A 90 17.45 2.05 13.95
N VAL A 91 16.79 1.11 14.63
CA VAL A 91 15.87 1.42 15.71
C VAL A 91 16.66 1.51 17.00
N GLU A 92 16.70 2.70 17.61
CA GLU A 92 17.16 2.88 18.97
C GLU A 92 15.98 2.65 19.92
N TYR A 93 16.09 1.65 20.79
CA TYR A 93 15.13 1.45 21.85
C TYR A 93 15.49 2.38 23.01
N LEU A 94 14.51 3.15 23.49
CA LEU A 94 14.64 3.84 24.76
C LEU A 94 14.47 2.78 25.85
N ASP A 95 15.50 2.57 26.68
CA ASP A 95 15.34 1.79 27.92
C ASP A 95 14.34 2.54 28.81
N VAL A 96 13.21 1.90 29.11
CA VAL A 96 12.13 2.39 29.99
C VAL A 96 12.21 1.70 31.34
#